data_AF-A0A7C1I494-F1
#
_entry.id   AF-A0A7C1I494-F1
#
_cell.length_a   1.000
_cell.length_b   1.000
_cell.length_c   1.000
_cell.angle_alpha   90.00
_cell.angle_beta   90.00
_cell.angle_gamma   90.00
#
_symmetry.space_group_name_H-M   'P 1'
#
loop_
_entity.id
_entity.type
_entity.pdbx_description
1 polymer ?
#
loop_
_entity_poly.entity_id
_entity_poly.type
_entity_poly.pdbx_seq_one_letter_code
_entity_poly.pdbx_strand_id
1 'polypeptide(L)'
;GRIAELIDEVVGQQQTASAAAKPTRPARLTNIQKIQLIQQTINEQIRPALRADGGDVELIDVEGDKVIVAFRGMCAQCKMAEFTMRDVVEARLKEYVSESLTVEELKD
;
A
#
# COMPACT_ATOMS: atom_id res chain seq x y z
N GLY A 1 -14.25 12.73 48.87
CA GLY A 1 -14.92 11.47 48.51
C GLY A 1 -14.29 10.99 47.23
N ARG A 2 -13.74 9.77 47.24
CA ARG A 2 -12.81 9.20 46.26
C ARG A 2 -13.51 8.77 44.95
N ILE A 3 -14.21 9.70 44.29
CA ILE A 3 -14.96 9.41 43.06
C ILE A 3 -14.72 10.43 41.94
N ALA A 4 -13.86 11.44 42.16
CA ALA A 4 -13.56 12.48 41.17
C ALA A 4 -12.18 12.30 40.48
N GLU A 5 -11.54 11.14 40.63
CA GLU A 5 -10.12 10.94 40.27
C GLU A 5 -9.86 9.86 39.20
N LEU A 6 -10.85 9.30 38.51
CA LEU A 6 -10.62 8.06 37.71
C LEU A 6 -11.05 8.03 36.23
N ILE A 7 -11.51 9.12 35.60
CA ILE A 7 -11.85 9.06 34.16
C ILE A 7 -11.45 10.36 33.44
N ASP A 8 -10.15 10.58 33.27
CA ASP A 8 -9.60 11.41 32.18
C ASP A 8 -8.19 10.95 31.77
N GLU A 9 -7.87 9.66 31.94
CA GLU A 9 -6.48 9.15 31.89
C GLU A 9 -6.17 8.20 30.71
N VAL A 10 -6.89 8.29 29.58
CA VAL A 10 -6.54 7.51 28.36
C VAL A 10 -6.65 8.34 27.07
N VAL A 11 -6.04 9.52 27.01
CA VAL A 11 -5.75 10.20 25.72
C VAL A 11 -4.31 10.73 25.62
N GLY A 12 -3.49 10.60 26.66
CA GLY A 12 -2.28 11.42 26.81
C GLY A 12 -0.92 10.73 26.87
N GLN A 13 -0.73 9.48 26.44
CA GLN A 13 0.55 8.79 26.61
C GLN A 13 1.04 8.04 25.38
N GLN A 14 1.62 8.76 24.42
CA GLN A 14 2.92 8.36 23.89
C GLN A 14 3.52 9.49 23.06
N GLN A 15 4.18 10.44 23.71
CA GLN A 15 5.31 11.16 23.13
C GLN A 15 6.03 11.97 24.20
N THR A 16 7.36 11.99 24.07
CA THR A 16 8.40 12.58 24.93
C THR A 16 8.84 11.68 26.10
N ALA A 17 10.10 11.29 26.28
CA ALA A 17 11.36 11.68 25.64
C ALA A 17 12.45 10.63 25.92
N SER A 18 13.34 10.41 24.94
CA SER A 18 14.78 10.39 25.26
C SER A 18 15.56 10.89 24.05
N ALA A 19 16.33 11.95 24.30
CA ALA A 19 17.01 12.78 23.33
C ALA A 19 18.49 12.40 23.23
N ALA A 20 19.03 12.31 22.00
CA ALA A 20 20.36 12.80 21.63
C ALA A 20 20.66 12.55 20.13
N ALA A 21 20.65 13.64 19.35
CA ALA A 21 21.49 13.93 18.16
C ALA A 21 20.71 14.62 17.02
N LYS A 22 21.27 15.73 16.54
CA LYS A 22 20.74 16.71 15.57
C LYS A 22 20.57 16.16 14.13
N PRO A 23 19.81 16.87 13.27
CA PRO A 23 19.02 16.32 12.17
C PRO A 23 19.87 16.07 10.93
N THR A 24 19.53 15.02 10.18
CA THR A 24 19.58 14.91 8.70
C THR A 24 19.43 13.44 8.37
N ARG A 25 18.24 13.04 7.94
CA ARG A 25 18.09 11.99 6.93
C ARG A 25 16.87 12.40 6.14
N PRO A 26 16.96 12.51 4.80
CA PRO A 26 15.79 12.82 3.99
C PRO A 26 14.71 11.80 4.37
N ALA A 27 13.45 12.22 4.38
CA ALA A 27 12.31 11.36 4.64
C ALA A 27 12.31 10.23 3.60
N ARG A 28 13.11 9.19 3.85
CA ARG A 28 13.02 7.91 3.17
C ARG A 28 11.67 7.39 3.65
N LEU A 29 10.69 7.37 2.75
CA LEU A 29 9.38 6.79 3.03
C LEU A 29 9.61 5.48 3.77
N THR A 30 9.06 5.35 4.97
CA THR A 30 9.17 4.09 5.71
C THR A 30 8.45 3.00 4.93
N ASN A 31 8.81 1.72 5.10
CA ASN A 31 8.13 0.61 4.42
C ASN A 31 6.60 0.68 4.61
N ILE A 32 6.13 1.15 5.76
CA ILE A 32 4.71 1.38 6.04
C ILE A 32 4.11 2.45 5.11
N GLN A 33 4.77 3.60 4.94
CA GLN A 33 4.29 4.66 4.05
C GLN A 33 4.26 4.22 2.60
N LYS A 34 5.25 3.41 2.17
CA LYS A 34 5.28 2.83 0.82
C LYS A 34 4.06 1.92 0.60
N ILE A 35 3.78 1.00 1.53
CA ILE A 35 2.63 0.08 1.44
C ILE A 35 1.31 0.85 1.41
N GLN A 36 1.16 1.88 2.26
CA GLN A 36 -0.03 2.73 2.26
C GLN A 36 -0.23 3.42 0.91
N LEU A 37 0.85 3.95 0.32
CA LEU A 37 0.79 4.61 -0.98
C LEU A 37 0.46 3.61 -2.10
N ILE A 38 1.05 2.41 -2.09
CA ILE A 38 0.71 1.31 -3.01
C ILE A 38 -0.79 1.01 -2.92
N GLN A 39 -1.29 0.80 -1.70
CA GLN A 39 -2.69 0.46 -1.48
C GLN A 39 -3.64 1.59 -1.91
N GLN A 40 -3.26 2.84 -1.67
CA GLN A 40 -4.02 4.01 -2.13
C GLN A 40 -4.03 4.09 -3.66
N THR A 41 -2.87 3.99 -4.32
CA THR A 41 -2.76 4.01 -5.79
C THR A 41 -3.58 2.88 -6.41
N ILE A 42 -3.53 1.67 -5.82
CA ILE A 42 -4.35 0.55 -6.28
C ILE A 42 -5.84 0.89 -6.19
N ASN A 43 -6.31 1.39 -5.06
CA ASN A 43 -7.73 1.68 -4.86
C ASN A 43 -8.24 2.86 -5.69
N GLU A 44 -7.46 3.93 -5.82
CA GLU A 44 -7.89 5.18 -6.46
C GLU A 44 -7.68 5.20 -7.97
N GLN A 45 -6.63 4.54 -8.47
CA GLN A 45 -6.25 4.60 -9.89
C GLN A 45 -6.51 3.28 -10.62
N ILE A 46 -6.09 2.17 -10.01
CA ILE A 46 -6.07 0.87 -10.71
C ILE A 46 -7.45 0.21 -10.66
N ARG A 47 -8.04 0.04 -9.47
CA ARG A 47 -9.35 -0.61 -9.29
C ARG A 47 -10.49 -0.01 -10.11
N PRO A 48 -10.69 1.32 -10.20
CA PRO A 48 -11.77 1.85 -11.03
C PRO A 48 -11.57 1.56 -12.52
N ALA A 49 -10.33 1.59 -13.00
CA ALA A 49 -10.01 1.20 -14.38
C ALA A 49 -10.31 -0.28 -14.63
N LEU A 50 -9.83 -1.17 -13.76
CA LEU A 50 -10.09 -2.61 -13.86
C LEU A 50 -11.58 -2.96 -13.76
N ARG A 51 -12.32 -2.25 -12.91
CA ARG A 51 -13.77 -2.46 -12.75
C ARG A 51 -14.55 -2.02 -13.98
N ALA A 52 -14.09 -0.99 -14.69
CA ALA A 52 -14.69 -0.61 -15.98
C ALA A 52 -14.57 -1.74 -17.01
N ASP A 53 -13.48 -2.51 -16.94
CA ASP A 53 -13.23 -3.69 -17.78
C ASP A 53 -13.85 -5.00 -17.22
N GLY A 54 -14.58 -4.94 -16.10
CA GLY A 54 -15.22 -6.11 -15.48
C GLY A 54 -14.30 -6.99 -14.64
N GLY A 55 -13.15 -6.47 -14.22
CA GLY A 55 -12.21 -7.14 -13.32
C GLY A 55 -12.03 -6.43 -11.97
N ASP A 56 -11.14 -6.97 -11.15
CA ASP A 56 -10.65 -6.32 -9.93
C ASP A 56 -9.19 -6.76 -9.68
N VAL A 57 -8.51 -6.09 -8.75
CA VAL A 57 -7.19 -6.49 -8.25
C VAL A 57 -7.17 -6.40 -6.74
N GLU A 58 -6.50 -7.36 -6.12
CA GLU A 58 -6.24 -7.36 -4.69
C GLU A 58 -4.73 -7.35 -4.43
N LEU A 59 -4.32 -6.50 -3.47
CA LEU A 59 -2.96 -6.51 -2.96
C LEU A 59 -2.85 -7.64 -1.93
N ILE A 60 -1.97 -8.61 -2.19
CA ILE A 60 -1.75 -9.76 -1.30
C ILE A 60 -0.60 -9.46 -0.33
N ASP A 61 0.55 -9.03 -0.85
CA ASP A 61 1.72 -8.74 -0.04
C ASP A 61 2.65 -7.72 -0.70
N VAL A 62 3.56 -7.13 0.10
CA VAL A 62 4.61 -6.23 -0.36
C VAL A 62 5.93 -6.61 0.31
N GLU A 63 6.82 -7.22 -0.47
CA GLU A 63 8.15 -7.61 -0.05
C GLU A 63 9.20 -6.59 -0.54
N GLY A 64 9.36 -5.51 0.23
CA GLY A 64 10.34 -4.46 -0.04
C GLY A 64 10.04 -3.63 -1.30
N ASP A 65 10.48 -4.12 -2.45
CA ASP A 65 10.21 -3.56 -3.78
C ASP A 65 9.33 -4.47 -4.65
N LYS A 66 9.06 -5.71 -4.21
CA LYS A 66 8.15 -6.61 -4.89
C LYS A 66 6.73 -6.42 -4.35
N VAL A 67 5.76 -6.28 -5.24
CA VAL A 67 4.33 -6.15 -4.93
C VAL A 67 3.63 -7.38 -5.48
N ILE A 68 3.04 -8.17 -4.59
CA ILE A 68 2.32 -9.39 -4.94
C ILE A 68 0.83 -9.05 -5.00
N VAL A 69 0.22 -9.26 -6.16
CA VAL A 69 -1.20 -8.98 -6.40
C VAL A 69 -1.92 -10.21 -6.91
N ALA A 70 -3.23 -10.25 -6.70
CA ALA A 70 -4.10 -11.25 -7.31
C ALA A 70 -5.15 -10.52 -8.16
N PHE A 71 -5.22 -10.83 -9.46
CA PHE A 71 -6.29 -10.35 -10.31
C PHE A 71 -7.55 -11.17 -10.09
N ARG A 72 -8.71 -10.51 -10.15
CA ARG A 72 -10.03 -11.13 -9.96
C ARG A 72 -10.98 -10.77 -11.11
N GLY A 73 -12.01 -11.60 -11.28
CA GLY A 73 -13.04 -11.40 -12.31
C GLY A 73 -12.50 -11.65 -13.73
N MET A 74 -12.95 -10.84 -14.70
CA MET A 74 -12.56 -11.03 -16.10
C MET A 74 -11.05 -10.94 -16.33
N CYS A 75 -10.33 -10.16 -15.50
CA CYS A 75 -8.89 -10.05 -15.58
C CYS A 75 -8.16 -11.38 -15.28
N ALA A 76 -8.69 -12.22 -14.41
CA ALA A 76 -8.08 -13.52 -14.06
C ALA A 76 -8.26 -14.58 -15.17
N GLN A 77 -9.31 -14.46 -15.98
CA GLN A 77 -9.65 -15.45 -17.02
C GLN A 77 -9.10 -15.11 -18.40
N CYS A 78 -8.63 -13.87 -18.61
CA CYS A 78 -8.08 -13.43 -19.89
C CYS A 78 -6.56 -13.64 -19.93
N LYS A 79 -6.13 -14.87 -20.28
CA LYS A 79 -4.69 -15.23 -20.40
C LYS A 79 -3.89 -14.34 -21.36
N MET A 80 -4.57 -13.71 -22.32
CA MET A 80 -3.93 -12.78 -23.26
C MET A 80 -3.75 -11.37 -22.66
N ALA A 81 -4.63 -10.97 -21.74
CA ALA A 81 -4.57 -9.67 -21.09
C ALA A 81 -3.73 -9.69 -19.81
N GLU A 82 -3.43 -10.86 -19.25
CA GLU A 82 -2.70 -11.02 -17.98
C GLU A 82 -1.38 -10.22 -17.97
N PHE A 83 -0.55 -10.38 -19.01
CA PHE A 83 0.71 -9.65 -19.15
C PHE A 83 0.49 -8.15 -19.29
N THR A 84 -0.44 -7.72 -20.15
CA THR A 84 -0.69 -6.30 -20.39
C THR A 84 -1.26 -5.59 -19.16
N MET A 85 -2.14 -6.26 -18.42
CA MET A 85 -2.75 -5.68 -17.21
C MET A 85 -1.71 -5.57 -16.09
N ARG A 86 -0.89 -6.60 -15.90
CA ARG A 86 0.22 -6.56 -14.95
C ARG A 86 1.20 -5.43 -15.27
N ASP A 87 1.58 -5.29 -16.54
CA ASP A 87 2.52 -4.24 -16.96
C ASP A 87 1.92 -2.83 -16.77
N VAL A 88 0.61 -2.65 -16.99
CA VAL A 88 -0.09 -1.40 -16.69
C VAL A 88 -0.09 -1.11 -15.19
N VAL A 89 -0.40 -2.10 -14.34
CA VAL A 89 -0.39 -1.95 -12.89
C VAL A 89 1.01 -1.62 -12.38
N GLU A 90 2.03 -2.29 -12.91
CA GLU A 90 3.43 -2.02 -12.58
C GLU A 90 3.84 -0.61 -12.98
N ALA A 91 3.53 -0.17 -14.21
CA ALA A 91 3.84 1.17 -14.67
C ALA A 91 3.21 2.25 -13.78
N ARG A 92 1.96 2.07 -13.35
CA ARG A 92 1.27 2.99 -12.43
C ARG A 92 1.92 3.01 -11.05
N LEU A 93 2.25 1.85 -10.49
CA LEU A 93 2.92 1.78 -9.20
C LEU A 93 4.32 2.42 -9.26
N LYS A 94 5.04 2.25 -10.36
CA LYS A 94 6.33 2.92 -10.60
C LYS A 94 6.19 4.44 -10.68
N GLU A 95 5.17 4.92 -11.38
CA GLU A 95 4.89 6.35 -11.57
C GLU A 95 4.50 7.05 -10.25
N TYR A 96 3.63 6.43 -9.43
CA TYR A 96 3.08 7.07 -8.24
C TYR A 96 3.82 6.75 -6.94
N VAL A 97 4.53 5.63 -6.86
CA VAL A 97 5.16 5.16 -5.61
C VAL A 97 6.68 5.17 -5.73
N SER A 98 7.24 4.35 -6.61
CA SER A 98 8.69 4.24 -6.78
C SER A 98 9.06 3.40 -8.00
N GLU A 99 10.01 3.88 -8.80
CA GLU A 99 10.48 3.20 -10.02
C GLU A 99 11.10 1.81 -9.77
N SER A 100 11.55 1.52 -8.54
CA SER A 100 12.12 0.23 -8.16
C SER A 100 11.07 -0.87 -7.99
N LEU A 101 9.77 -0.55 -7.97
CA LEU A 101 8.73 -1.53 -7.71
C LEU A 101 8.59 -2.53 -8.85
N THR A 102 8.36 -3.79 -8.51
CA THR A 102 8.07 -4.87 -9.47
C THR A 102 6.78 -5.56 -9.07
N VAL A 103 5.91 -5.88 -10.04
CA VAL A 103 4.61 -6.50 -9.75
C VAL A 103 4.63 -7.97 -10.16
N GLU A 104 4.25 -8.84 -9.23
CA GLU A 104 4.06 -10.27 -9.48
C GLU A 104 2.61 -10.67 -9.19
N GLU A 105 2.05 -11.48 -10.09
CA GLU A 105 0.73 -12.07 -9.88
C GLU A 105 0.89 -13.38 -9.11
N LEU A 106 0.12 -13.51 -8.03
CA LEU A 106 -0.06 -14.79 -7.35
C LEU A 106 -1.14 -15.58 -8.10
N LYS A 107 -0.73 -16.71 -8.68
CA LYS A 107 -1.64 -17.68 -9.32
C LYS A 107 -1.91 -18.81 -8.35
N ASP A 108 -3.17 -18.98 -7.96
CA ASP A 108 -3.66 -20.19 -7.26
C ASP A 108 -3.68 -21.41 -8.20
#